data_AF-A0A2K9MIN3-F1
#
_entry.id   AF-A0A2K9MIN3-F1
#
_cell.length_a   1.000
_cell.length_b   1.000
_cell.length_c   1.000
_cell.angle_alpha   90.00
_cell.angle_beta   90.00
_cell.angle_gamma   90.00
#
_symmetry.space_group_name_H-M   'P 1'
#
loop_
_entity.id
_entity.type
_entity.pdbx_description
1 polymer ?
#
loop_
_entity_poly.entity_id
_entity_poly.type
_entity_poly.pdbx_seq_one_letter_code
_entity_poly.pdbx_strand_id
1 'polypeptide(L)'
;MLIARGLLRNDDGRSIPVTPERLAANFIDIALYDEYSRDGAALIAGPNPSRLRRWAQPVRIAVETGASVPPATRIRDRTEVQQFAERLARLTGHDIAATPGRGNFTVLFLNEDERRAIGPRLSAILPGIPAHDIEAIQSLPPQTYCTVFAYSLGASPLYSDAVAIIRAELPPRLRSSCIHEELAQGMGLANDSPKARPSIFNDDEEFGLLTWHDELLLKMLYDPRLRPGMTVETAAEPVKQIAAELLAPGQT
;
A
#
# COMPACT_ATOMS: atom_id res chain seq x y z
N MET A 1 5.48 24.36 3.11
CA MET A 1 4.99 23.34 2.16
C MET A 1 6.07 22.29 2.00
N LEU A 2 5.73 21.00 2.08
CA LEU A 2 6.65 19.85 1.97
C LEU A 2 7.61 19.96 0.77
N ILE A 3 7.08 20.40 -0.37
CA ILE A 3 7.82 20.66 -1.61
C ILE A 3 8.96 21.68 -1.42
N ALA A 4 8.73 22.74 -0.66
CA ALA A 4 9.74 23.77 -0.39
C ALA A 4 10.86 23.28 0.55
N ARG A 5 10.67 22.12 1.19
CA ARG A 5 11.65 21.43 2.03
C ARG A 5 12.36 20.27 1.30
N GLY A 6 12.10 20.10 0.00
CA GLY A 6 12.68 19.01 -0.79
C GLY A 6 11.99 17.64 -0.64
N LEU A 7 10.83 17.61 0.02
CA LEU A 7 10.00 16.42 0.20
C LEU A 7 9.05 16.22 -1.00
N LEU A 8 8.51 15.01 -1.15
CA LEU A 8 7.71 14.55 -2.29
C LEU A 8 8.48 14.61 -3.61
N ARG A 9 9.69 14.04 -3.61
CA ARG A 9 10.47 13.83 -4.82
C ARG A 9 9.71 12.91 -5.78
N ASN A 10 9.78 13.23 -7.07
CA ASN A 10 9.14 12.46 -8.14
C ASN A 10 10.14 11.60 -8.94
N ASP A 11 11.43 11.65 -8.59
CA ASP A 11 12.43 10.76 -9.19
C ASP A 11 12.34 9.36 -8.59
N ASP A 12 12.91 8.38 -9.28
CA ASP A 12 12.83 6.97 -8.89
C ASP A 12 13.87 6.55 -7.85
N GLY A 13 14.65 7.47 -7.29
CA GLY A 13 15.62 7.20 -6.25
C GLY A 13 16.83 6.37 -6.68
N ARG A 14 17.01 6.03 -7.96
CA ARG A 14 18.13 5.18 -8.45
C ARG A 14 19.51 5.76 -8.17
N SER A 15 19.61 7.06 -7.92
CA SER A 15 20.87 7.69 -7.53
C SER A 15 21.34 7.28 -6.13
N ILE A 16 20.49 6.67 -5.31
CA ILE A 16 20.80 6.19 -3.97
C ILE A 16 21.13 4.69 -4.07
N PRO A 17 22.38 4.28 -3.81
CA PRO A 17 22.76 2.88 -3.90
C PRO A 17 22.00 2.01 -2.89
N VAL A 18 21.56 0.84 -3.35
CA VAL A 18 20.93 -0.20 -2.52
C VAL A 18 21.74 -1.48 -2.66
N THR A 19 22.10 -2.11 -1.53
CA THR A 19 22.75 -3.42 -1.52
C THR A 19 21.70 -4.54 -1.35
N PRO A 20 22.01 -5.79 -1.74
CA PRO A 20 21.12 -6.93 -1.50
C PRO A 20 20.71 -7.09 -0.04
N GLU A 21 21.63 -6.87 0.90
CA GLU A 21 21.39 -6.99 2.33
C GLU A 21 20.41 -5.91 2.81
N ARG A 22 20.53 -4.68 2.29
CA ARG A 22 19.61 -3.59 2.60
C ARG A 22 18.23 -3.86 2.02
N LEU A 23 18.15 -4.31 0.77
CA LEU A 23 16.88 -4.65 0.12
C LEU A 23 16.16 -5.78 0.87
N ALA A 24 16.89 -6.83 1.27
CA ALA A 24 16.36 -7.93 2.06
C ALA A 24 15.86 -7.48 3.44
N ALA A 25 16.63 -6.65 4.15
CA ALA A 25 16.22 -6.11 5.44
C ALA A 25 14.97 -5.23 5.32
N ASN A 26 14.94 -4.33 4.34
CA ASN A 26 13.78 -3.48 4.09
C ASN A 26 12.54 -4.29 3.74
N PHE A 27 12.68 -5.35 2.92
CA PHE A 27 11.57 -6.25 2.62
C PHE A 27 11.01 -6.92 3.88
N ILE A 28 11.87 -7.43 4.76
CA ILE A 28 11.45 -8.03 6.02
C ILE A 28 10.70 -7.00 6.87
N ASP A 29 11.28 -5.82 7.07
CA ASP A 29 10.68 -4.76 7.90
C ASP A 29 9.32 -4.29 7.36
N ILE A 30 9.15 -4.18 6.03
CA ILE A 30 7.94 -3.63 5.39
C ILE A 30 6.86 -4.69 5.18
N ALA A 31 7.22 -5.93 4.84
CA ALA A 31 6.25 -6.97 4.45
C ALA A 31 5.95 -8.00 5.56
N LEU A 32 6.79 -8.09 6.60
CA LEU A 32 6.70 -9.13 7.64
C LEU A 32 6.61 -8.57 9.06
N TYR A 33 6.36 -7.28 9.21
CA TYR A 33 6.01 -6.65 10.48
C TYR A 33 4.74 -5.84 10.32
N ASP A 34 3.99 -5.69 11.42
CA ASP A 34 2.85 -4.80 11.50
C ASP A 34 3.24 -3.57 12.33
N GLU A 35 2.82 -2.38 11.88
CA GLU A 35 3.09 -1.10 12.56
C GLU A 35 2.51 -1.08 13.99
N TYR A 36 1.35 -1.71 14.16
CA TYR A 36 0.64 -1.83 15.43
C TYR A 36 0.23 -3.28 15.70
N SER A 37 0.42 -3.74 16.94
CA SER A 37 -0.27 -4.93 17.47
C SER A 37 -1.42 -4.50 18.35
N ARG A 38 -2.43 -5.37 18.48
CA ARG A 38 -3.52 -5.14 19.43
C ARG A 38 -3.31 -5.95 20.70
N ASP A 39 -3.39 -5.25 21.84
CA ASP A 39 -3.59 -5.83 23.15
C ASP A 39 -4.94 -5.33 23.70
N GLY A 40 -5.98 -6.15 23.60
CA GLY A 40 -7.35 -5.75 23.89
C GLY A 40 -7.85 -4.62 22.96
N ALA A 41 -8.17 -3.46 23.53
CA ALA A 41 -8.60 -2.27 22.79
C ALA A 41 -7.45 -1.30 22.45
N ALA A 42 -6.23 -1.56 22.94
CA ALA A 42 -5.08 -0.69 22.71
C ALA A 42 -4.29 -1.12 21.46
N LEU A 43 -3.91 -0.16 20.63
CA LEU A 43 -2.90 -0.32 19.59
C LEU A 43 -1.52 -0.06 20.20
N ILE A 44 -0.64 -1.06 20.16
CA ILE A 44 0.74 -0.98 20.62
C ILE A 44 1.64 -0.84 19.40
N ALA A 45 2.24 0.34 19.24
CA ALA A 45 3.30 0.55 18.25
C ALA A 45 4.56 -0.24 18.65
N GLY A 46 5.12 -0.98 17.70
CA GLY A 46 6.34 -1.77 17.91
C GLY A 46 6.62 -2.73 16.76
N PRO A 47 7.83 -3.33 16.68
CA PRO A 47 8.12 -4.33 15.67
C PRO A 47 7.37 -5.61 16.02
N ASN A 48 6.12 -5.70 15.58
CA ASN A 48 5.26 -6.85 15.80
C ASN A 48 5.41 -7.82 14.62
N PRO A 49 6.08 -8.99 14.81
CA PRO A 49 6.28 -9.93 13.72
C PRO A 49 4.94 -10.37 13.15
N SER A 50 4.82 -10.28 11.84
CA SER A 50 3.65 -10.65 11.07
C SER A 50 3.94 -11.85 10.19
N ARG A 51 2.98 -12.18 9.34
CA ARG A 51 3.13 -13.21 8.29
C ARG A 51 3.05 -12.54 6.94
N LEU A 52 3.72 -13.12 5.96
CA LEU A 52 3.61 -12.68 4.58
C LEU A 52 2.15 -12.76 4.14
N ARG A 53 1.56 -11.62 3.82
CA ARG A 53 0.18 -11.51 3.33
C ARG A 53 0.18 -10.86 1.96
N ARG A 54 -0.56 -11.47 1.04
CA ARG A 54 -0.74 -10.95 -0.32
C ARG A 54 -1.98 -11.56 -0.97
N TRP A 55 -2.33 -11.05 -2.13
CA TRP A 55 -3.41 -11.58 -2.96
C TRP A 55 -2.98 -12.87 -3.65
N ALA A 56 -3.87 -13.86 -3.69
CA ALA A 56 -3.75 -15.01 -4.60
C ALA A 56 -4.75 -14.94 -5.76
N GLN A 57 -5.94 -14.38 -5.50
CA GLN A 57 -6.93 -14.09 -6.53
C GLN A 57 -6.55 -12.82 -7.31
N PRO A 58 -7.08 -12.63 -8.54
CA PRO A 58 -6.93 -11.37 -9.26
C PRO A 58 -7.39 -10.17 -8.44
N VAL A 59 -6.70 -9.05 -8.61
CA VAL A 59 -7.04 -7.78 -7.97
C VAL A 59 -7.79 -6.92 -8.98
N ARG A 60 -9.00 -6.51 -8.61
CA ARG A 60 -9.85 -5.62 -9.38
C ARG A 60 -10.04 -4.35 -8.58
N ILE A 61 -9.40 -3.29 -9.04
CA ILE A 61 -9.36 -2.00 -8.35
C ILE A 61 -10.52 -1.14 -8.84
N ALA A 62 -11.49 -0.88 -7.97
CA ALA A 62 -12.60 0.02 -8.24
C ALA A 62 -12.32 1.41 -7.65
N VAL A 63 -12.68 2.47 -8.37
CA VAL A 63 -12.51 3.85 -7.89
C VAL A 63 -13.87 4.48 -7.65
N GLU A 64 -14.09 4.89 -6.41
CA GLU A 64 -15.27 5.60 -5.97
C GLU A 64 -14.90 7.00 -5.47
N THR A 65 -15.72 7.98 -5.81
CA THR A 65 -15.47 9.38 -5.49
C THR A 65 -16.69 9.97 -4.82
N GLY A 66 -16.48 10.78 -3.79
CA GLY A 66 -17.51 11.60 -3.19
C GLY A 66 -18.21 12.51 -4.20
N ALA A 67 -19.45 12.90 -3.88
CA ALA A 67 -20.24 13.79 -4.70
C ALA A 67 -19.59 15.18 -4.83
N SER A 68 -18.81 15.59 -3.82
CA SER A 68 -18.07 16.85 -3.78
C SER A 68 -16.91 16.94 -4.77
N VAL A 69 -16.38 15.80 -5.22
CA VAL A 69 -15.20 15.75 -6.09
C VAL A 69 -15.55 16.27 -7.49
N PRO A 70 -14.85 17.29 -8.06
CA PRO A 70 -15.16 17.80 -9.39
C PRO A 70 -14.97 16.75 -10.51
N PRO A 71 -15.76 16.77 -11.60
CA PRO A 71 -15.67 15.77 -12.66
C PRO A 71 -14.27 15.59 -13.28
N ALA A 72 -13.55 16.69 -13.52
CA ALA A 72 -12.18 16.66 -14.04
C ALA A 72 -11.21 15.94 -13.08
N THR A 73 -11.36 16.17 -11.77
CA THR A 73 -10.59 15.49 -10.72
C THR A 73 -10.88 13.99 -10.72
N ARG A 74 -12.16 13.58 -10.81
CA ARG A 74 -12.54 12.15 -10.88
C ARG A 74 -11.91 11.43 -12.07
N ILE A 75 -11.84 12.09 -13.23
CA ILE A 75 -11.23 11.52 -14.45
C ILE A 75 -9.74 11.33 -14.24
N ARG A 76 -9.04 12.35 -13.72
CA ARG A 76 -7.61 12.28 -13.44
C ARG A 76 -7.29 11.15 -12.44
N ASP A 77 -7.99 11.12 -11.31
CA ASP A 77 -7.72 10.18 -10.24
C ASP A 77 -7.98 8.72 -10.70
N ARG A 78 -9.05 8.48 -11.49
CA ARG A 78 -9.29 7.17 -12.13
C ARG A 78 -8.20 6.77 -13.11
N THR A 79 -7.74 7.71 -13.93
CA THR A 79 -6.69 7.46 -14.93
C THR A 79 -5.38 7.10 -14.23
N GLU A 80 -5.04 7.81 -13.15
CA GLU A 80 -3.83 7.56 -12.39
C GLU A 80 -3.87 6.22 -11.67
N VAL A 81 -4.98 5.89 -10.99
CA VAL A 81 -5.18 4.56 -10.39
C VAL A 81 -5.07 3.46 -11.44
N GLN A 82 -5.65 3.64 -12.63
CA GLN A 82 -5.53 2.66 -13.72
C GLN A 82 -4.07 2.48 -14.16
N GLN A 83 -3.36 3.57 -14.46
CA GLN A 83 -1.97 3.53 -14.90
C GLN A 83 -1.06 2.89 -13.86
N PHE A 84 -1.29 3.19 -12.58
CA PHE A 84 -0.52 2.60 -11.49
C PHE A 84 -0.86 1.11 -11.29
N ALA A 85 -2.14 0.73 -11.39
CA ALA A 85 -2.55 -0.68 -11.37
C ALA A 85 -1.86 -1.50 -12.48
N GLU A 86 -1.77 -0.95 -13.70
CA GLU A 86 -1.05 -1.57 -14.81
C GLU A 86 0.46 -1.68 -14.54
N ARG A 87 1.06 -0.69 -13.88
CA ARG A 87 2.47 -0.76 -13.43
C ARG A 87 2.65 -1.86 -12.38
N LEU A 88 1.77 -1.94 -11.38
CA LEU A 88 1.79 -2.99 -10.37
C LEU A 88 1.65 -4.38 -11.00
N ALA A 89 0.75 -4.55 -11.97
CA ALA A 89 0.59 -5.81 -12.71
C ALA A 89 1.90 -6.24 -13.38
N ARG A 90 2.58 -5.32 -14.08
CA ARG A 90 3.87 -5.60 -14.73
C ARG A 90 4.98 -5.93 -13.75
N LEU A 91 5.05 -5.21 -12.62
CA LEU A 91 6.08 -5.41 -11.61
C LEU A 91 5.93 -6.74 -10.87
N THR A 92 4.70 -7.10 -10.53
CA THR A 92 4.40 -8.28 -9.70
C THR A 92 4.17 -9.54 -10.53
N GLY A 93 3.83 -9.42 -11.82
CA GLY A 93 3.33 -10.53 -12.62
C GLY A 93 1.95 -11.03 -12.18
N HIS A 94 1.31 -10.37 -11.21
CA HIS A 94 0.00 -10.72 -10.69
C HIS A 94 -1.10 -10.09 -11.55
N ASP A 95 -2.26 -10.76 -11.64
CA ASP A 95 -3.41 -10.25 -12.38
C ASP A 95 -4.06 -9.08 -11.63
N ILE A 96 -3.66 -7.85 -11.99
CA ILE A 96 -4.13 -6.61 -11.39
C ILE A 96 -4.70 -5.71 -12.48
N ALA A 97 -5.92 -5.21 -12.30
CA ALA A 97 -6.55 -4.29 -13.24
C ALA A 97 -7.52 -3.34 -12.53
N ALA A 98 -7.63 -2.11 -13.02
CA ALA A 98 -8.75 -1.25 -12.67
C ALA A 98 -10.05 -1.78 -13.30
N THR A 99 -11.18 -1.59 -12.63
CA THR A 99 -12.50 -2.02 -13.11
C THR A 99 -13.54 -0.90 -13.00
N PRO A 100 -14.46 -0.76 -13.97
CA PRO A 100 -15.59 0.16 -13.87
C PRO A 100 -16.72 -0.38 -12.96
N GLY A 101 -16.66 -1.68 -12.61
CA GLY A 101 -17.66 -2.36 -11.78
C GLY A 101 -17.21 -2.52 -10.33
N ARG A 102 -17.76 -3.54 -9.66
CA ARG A 102 -17.33 -3.91 -8.31
C ARG A 102 -15.91 -4.50 -8.36
N GLY A 103 -15.06 -4.04 -7.45
CA GLY A 103 -13.72 -4.57 -7.22
C GLY A 103 -13.62 -5.27 -5.86
N ASN A 104 -12.57 -6.06 -5.68
CA ASN A 104 -12.14 -6.54 -4.36
C ASN A 104 -11.13 -5.58 -3.71
N PHE A 105 -10.63 -4.58 -4.43
CA PHE A 105 -9.90 -3.45 -3.84
C PHE A 105 -10.61 -2.15 -4.24
N THR A 106 -11.12 -1.39 -3.28
CA THR A 106 -11.83 -0.12 -3.55
C THR A 106 -11.01 1.08 -3.09
N VAL A 107 -10.77 2.04 -3.98
CA VAL A 107 -10.11 3.32 -3.68
C VAL A 107 -11.17 4.40 -3.60
N LEU A 108 -11.33 5.00 -2.43
CA LEU A 108 -12.34 6.00 -2.11
C LEU A 108 -11.69 7.39 -1.99
N PHE A 109 -12.06 8.30 -2.88
CA PHE A 109 -11.70 9.71 -2.79
C PHE A 109 -12.83 10.49 -2.13
N LEU A 110 -12.68 10.86 -0.86
CA LEU A 110 -13.74 11.42 -0.03
C LEU A 110 -13.29 12.72 0.63
N ASN A 111 -14.19 13.71 0.68
CA ASN A 111 -13.97 14.85 1.56
C ASN A 111 -14.21 14.46 3.03
N GLU A 112 -13.92 15.37 3.95
CA GLU A 112 -14.05 15.13 5.39
C GLU A 112 -15.46 14.70 5.83
N ASP A 113 -16.51 15.35 5.32
CA ASP A 113 -17.91 15.05 5.68
C ASP A 113 -18.37 13.71 5.10
N GLU A 114 -18.03 13.44 3.84
CA GLU A 114 -18.32 12.19 3.13
C GLU A 114 -17.63 11.01 3.81
N ARG A 115 -16.38 11.19 4.25
CA ARG A 115 -15.62 10.20 5.02
C ARG A 115 -16.28 9.93 6.37
N ARG A 116 -16.71 10.96 7.11
CA ARG A 116 -17.43 10.77 8.39
C ARG A 116 -18.76 10.01 8.20
N ALA A 117 -19.41 10.16 7.05
CA ALA A 117 -20.65 9.48 6.72
C ALA A 117 -20.48 8.11 6.03
N ILE A 118 -19.25 7.60 5.86
CA ILE A 118 -18.98 6.48 4.95
C ILE A 118 -19.45 5.09 5.45
N GLY A 119 -19.77 4.94 6.73
CA GLY A 119 -20.06 3.65 7.37
C GLY A 119 -21.05 2.73 6.63
N PRO A 120 -22.24 3.21 6.22
CA PRO A 120 -23.18 2.40 5.44
C PRO A 120 -22.61 1.96 4.09
N ARG A 121 -21.81 2.80 3.43
CA ARG A 121 -21.16 2.45 2.16
C ARG A 121 -20.09 1.40 2.37
N LEU A 122 -19.22 1.55 3.38
CA LEU A 122 -18.21 0.55 3.74
C LEU A 122 -18.84 -0.81 4.00
N SER A 123 -19.93 -0.85 4.77
CA SER A 123 -20.67 -2.09 5.06
C SER A 123 -21.23 -2.77 3.80
N ALA A 124 -21.57 -1.99 2.77
CA ALA A 124 -22.06 -2.52 1.50
C ALA A 124 -20.94 -3.03 0.59
N ILE A 125 -19.79 -2.35 0.53
CA ILE A 125 -18.65 -2.79 -0.29
C ILE A 125 -17.89 -3.96 0.35
N LEU A 126 -17.78 -3.96 1.68
CA LEU A 126 -17.09 -4.94 2.50
C LEU A 126 -18.04 -5.54 3.55
N PRO A 127 -18.91 -6.50 3.15
CA PRO A 127 -19.77 -7.19 4.11
C PRO A 127 -18.94 -7.87 5.20
N GLY A 128 -19.22 -7.52 6.46
CA GLY A 128 -18.48 -8.06 7.61
C GLY A 128 -17.24 -7.26 8.02
N ILE A 129 -17.03 -6.07 7.45
CA ILE A 129 -16.03 -5.12 7.97
C ILE A 129 -16.23 -4.91 9.48
N PRO A 130 -15.16 -4.99 10.30
CA PRO A 130 -15.29 -4.76 11.73
C PRO A 130 -15.76 -3.34 12.05
N ALA A 131 -16.68 -3.21 13.02
CA ALA A 131 -17.24 -1.90 13.40
C ALA A 131 -16.17 -0.88 13.83
N HIS A 132 -15.09 -1.35 14.46
CA HIS A 132 -13.98 -0.50 14.88
C HIS A 132 -13.15 0.02 13.69
N ASP A 133 -13.09 -0.69 12.56
CA ASP A 133 -12.39 -0.21 11.36
C ASP A 133 -13.25 0.85 10.65
N ILE A 134 -14.58 0.69 10.64
CA ILE A 134 -15.49 1.76 10.24
C ILE A 134 -15.27 2.99 11.12
N GLU A 135 -15.25 2.82 12.44
CA GLU A 135 -15.03 3.93 13.38
C GLU A 135 -13.67 4.59 13.14
N ALA A 136 -12.59 3.81 13.00
CA ALA A 136 -11.26 4.33 12.68
C ALA A 136 -11.26 5.17 11.40
N ILE A 137 -11.91 4.68 10.34
CA ILE A 137 -12.06 5.41 9.07
C ILE A 137 -12.90 6.68 9.25
N GLN A 138 -13.95 6.67 10.09
CA GLN A 138 -14.78 7.84 10.38
C GLN A 138 -14.11 8.86 11.31
N SER A 139 -13.18 8.43 12.15
CA SER A 139 -12.44 9.26 13.11
C SER A 139 -11.02 9.59 12.68
N LEU A 140 -10.63 9.33 11.42
CA LEU A 140 -9.28 9.59 10.91
C LEU A 140 -8.78 10.99 11.29
N PRO A 141 -7.60 11.09 11.94
CA PRO A 141 -7.02 12.37 12.32
C PRO A 141 -6.79 13.28 11.10
N PRO A 142 -6.90 14.62 11.24
CA PRO A 142 -6.70 15.55 10.13
C PRO A 142 -5.34 15.44 9.43
N GLN A 143 -4.30 15.01 10.16
CA GLN A 143 -2.94 14.83 9.64
C GLN A 143 -2.76 13.54 8.83
N THR A 144 -3.67 12.56 8.94
CA THR A 144 -3.64 11.33 8.14
C THR A 144 -4.31 11.60 6.80
N TYR A 145 -3.52 11.74 5.74
CA TYR A 145 -4.00 12.12 4.42
C TYR A 145 -4.69 11.00 3.66
N CYS A 146 -4.21 9.78 3.87
CA CYS A 146 -4.71 8.56 3.27
C CYS A 146 -4.47 7.37 4.22
N THR A 147 -5.17 6.27 3.98
CA THR A 147 -4.96 4.99 4.68
C THR A 147 -5.55 3.84 3.88
N VAL A 148 -4.99 2.63 4.02
CA VAL A 148 -5.51 1.41 3.43
C VAL A 148 -5.71 0.34 4.49
N PHE A 149 -6.82 -0.39 4.34
CA PHE A 149 -7.13 -1.56 5.13
C PHE A 149 -7.24 -2.75 4.19
N ALA A 150 -6.42 -3.78 4.41
CA ALA A 150 -6.50 -5.05 3.70
C ALA A 150 -7.02 -6.14 4.65
N TYR A 151 -7.94 -6.95 4.14
CA TYR A 151 -8.69 -7.94 4.91
C TYR A 151 -8.41 -9.34 4.38
N SER A 152 -8.48 -10.31 5.28
CA SER A 152 -8.40 -11.74 4.96
C SER A 152 -9.60 -12.46 5.57
N LEU A 153 -10.02 -13.56 4.97
CA LEU A 153 -11.08 -14.40 5.53
C LEU A 153 -10.52 -15.21 6.70
N GLY A 154 -11.00 -14.92 7.92
CA GLY A 154 -10.57 -15.61 9.14
C GLY A 154 -9.07 -15.43 9.38
N ALA A 155 -8.36 -16.54 9.65
CA ALA A 155 -6.92 -16.55 9.87
C ALA A 155 -6.09 -16.76 8.58
N SER A 156 -6.73 -16.65 7.41
CA SER A 156 -6.04 -16.81 6.13
C SER A 156 -4.94 -15.75 5.97
N PRO A 157 -3.75 -16.10 5.45
CA PRO A 157 -2.75 -15.11 5.06
C PRO A 157 -3.02 -14.51 3.67
N LEU A 158 -4.13 -14.89 3.02
CA LEU A 158 -4.51 -14.40 1.71
C LEU A 158 -5.50 -13.25 1.82
N TYR A 159 -5.15 -12.14 1.18
CA TYR A 159 -6.07 -11.01 1.06
C TYR A 159 -7.30 -11.38 0.24
N SER A 160 -8.46 -11.05 0.79
CA SER A 160 -9.75 -11.20 0.15
C SER A 160 -10.28 -9.86 -0.37
N ASP A 161 -10.04 -8.79 0.39
CA ASP A 161 -10.58 -7.47 0.10
C ASP A 161 -9.65 -6.37 0.63
N ALA A 162 -9.73 -5.18 0.04
CA ALA A 162 -9.07 -3.99 0.57
C ALA A 162 -9.86 -2.72 0.28
N VAL A 163 -9.67 -1.71 1.14
CA VAL A 163 -10.21 -0.37 0.94
C VAL A 163 -9.15 0.67 1.25
N ALA A 164 -8.87 1.54 0.30
CA ALA A 164 -8.03 2.71 0.47
C ALA A 164 -8.91 3.97 0.55
N ILE A 165 -8.63 4.85 1.50
CA ILE A 165 -9.28 6.14 1.67
C ILE A 165 -8.25 7.23 1.37
N ILE A 166 -8.58 8.15 0.46
CA ILE A 166 -7.72 9.29 0.12
C ILE A 166 -8.56 10.57 0.23
N ARG A 167 -8.05 11.57 0.97
CA ARG A 167 -8.75 12.86 1.13
C ARG A 167 -8.93 13.58 -0.21
N ALA A 168 -10.15 14.02 -0.50
CA ALA A 168 -10.53 14.72 -1.73
C ALA A 168 -10.03 16.18 -1.78
N GLU A 169 -9.53 16.72 -0.68
CA GLU A 169 -9.02 18.09 -0.55
C GLU A 169 -7.52 18.20 -0.82
N LEU A 170 -6.81 17.07 -0.95
CA LEU A 170 -5.37 17.06 -1.16
C LEU A 170 -4.94 17.80 -2.45
N PRO A 171 -3.81 18.53 -2.41
CA PRO A 171 -3.15 18.98 -3.62
C PRO A 171 -2.79 17.81 -4.55
N PRO A 172 -2.72 18.01 -5.88
CA PRO A 172 -2.48 16.93 -6.84
C PRO A 172 -1.26 16.05 -6.55
N ARG A 173 -0.13 16.62 -6.10
CA ARG A 173 1.08 15.84 -5.79
C ARG A 173 0.93 14.93 -4.58
N LEU A 174 0.35 15.45 -3.50
CA LEU A 174 0.08 14.65 -2.30
C LEU A 174 -0.95 13.55 -2.58
N ARG A 175 -1.94 13.86 -3.41
CA ARG A 175 -2.89 12.85 -3.88
C ARG A 175 -2.20 11.72 -4.66
N SER A 176 -1.28 12.08 -5.54
CA SER A 176 -0.49 11.11 -6.31
C SER A 176 0.35 10.22 -5.40
N SER A 177 1.00 10.82 -4.39
CA SER A 177 1.71 10.08 -3.33
C SER A 177 0.81 9.06 -2.63
N CYS A 178 -0.35 9.49 -2.16
CA CYS A 178 -1.32 8.58 -1.55
C CYS A 178 -1.76 7.47 -2.51
N ILE A 179 -1.98 7.74 -3.79
CA ILE A 179 -2.33 6.68 -4.75
C ILE A 179 -1.20 5.64 -4.83
N HIS A 180 0.05 6.08 -4.89
CA HIS A 180 1.18 5.17 -5.00
C HIS A 180 1.39 4.34 -3.73
N GLU A 181 1.32 4.99 -2.58
CA GLU A 181 1.48 4.39 -1.26
C GLU A 181 0.36 3.39 -0.96
N GLU A 182 -0.90 3.83 -0.99
CA GLU A 182 -2.03 3.00 -0.55
C GLU A 182 -2.23 1.77 -1.45
N LEU A 183 -2.00 1.90 -2.75
CA LEU A 183 -2.10 0.76 -3.65
C LEU A 183 -0.95 -0.22 -3.42
N ALA A 184 0.28 0.26 -3.19
CA ALA A 184 1.43 -0.62 -2.94
C ALA A 184 1.32 -1.32 -1.57
N GLN A 185 0.93 -0.60 -0.51
CA GLN A 185 0.63 -1.19 0.80
C GLN A 185 -0.52 -2.20 0.69
N GLY A 186 -1.59 -1.85 -0.04
CA GLY A 186 -2.71 -2.74 -0.33
C GLY A 186 -2.34 -4.02 -1.08
N MET A 187 -1.17 -4.08 -1.74
CA MET A 187 -0.65 -5.31 -2.34
C MET A 187 -0.02 -6.27 -1.32
N GLY A 188 0.39 -5.78 -0.14
CA GLY A 188 1.02 -6.55 0.95
C GLY A 188 2.28 -5.94 1.56
N LEU A 189 2.73 -4.76 1.11
CA LEU A 189 3.83 -4.00 1.73
C LEU A 189 3.30 -3.09 2.85
N ALA A 190 2.71 -3.69 3.88
CA ALA A 190 1.76 -3.03 4.78
C ALA A 190 2.36 -2.21 5.92
N ASN A 191 3.68 -2.15 6.07
CA ASN A 191 4.35 -1.44 7.15
C ASN A 191 5.38 -0.45 6.64
N ASP A 192 5.61 0.62 7.41
CA ASP A 192 6.63 1.62 7.13
C ASP A 192 7.89 1.36 7.98
N SER A 193 9.03 1.81 7.46
CA SER A 193 10.33 1.71 8.12
C SER A 193 11.19 2.94 7.84
N PRO A 194 11.61 3.70 8.86
CA PRO A 194 12.45 4.89 8.69
C PRO A 194 13.89 4.57 8.20
N LYS A 195 14.18 3.29 7.95
CA LYS A 195 15.44 2.82 7.37
C LYS A 195 15.31 2.52 5.87
N ALA A 196 14.09 2.51 5.34
CA ALA A 196 13.80 2.15 3.97
C ALA A 196 14.07 3.33 3.02
N ARG A 197 15.32 3.74 2.86
CA ARG A 197 15.68 4.78 1.90
C ARG A 197 16.38 4.16 0.68
N PRO A 198 15.93 4.42 -0.57
CA PRO A 198 14.86 5.34 -1.00
C PRO A 198 13.49 4.65 -1.10
N SER A 199 12.50 5.03 -0.29
CA SER A 199 11.17 4.43 -0.34
C SER A 199 10.08 5.42 -0.04
N ILE A 200 8.89 5.17 -0.59
CA ILE A 200 7.67 5.79 -0.09
C ILE A 200 7.30 5.29 1.33
N PHE A 201 7.79 4.11 1.73
CA PHE A 201 7.59 3.51 3.06
C PHE A 201 8.60 4.01 4.12
N ASN A 202 9.29 5.14 3.87
CA ASN A 202 10.34 5.66 4.74
C ASN A 202 9.84 6.62 5.84
N ASP A 203 8.53 6.91 5.89
CA ASP A 203 7.84 7.79 6.86
C ASP A 203 8.44 9.22 6.99
N ASP A 204 9.33 9.62 6.09
CA ASP A 204 9.95 10.95 6.05
C ASP A 204 9.41 11.83 4.92
N GLU A 205 8.47 11.30 4.13
CA GLU A 205 7.87 11.91 2.94
C GLU A 205 8.92 12.38 1.90
N GLU A 206 10.15 11.84 1.89
CA GLU A 206 11.19 12.23 0.93
C GLU A 206 10.74 11.93 -0.50
N PHE A 207 10.17 10.75 -0.74
CA PHE A 207 9.67 10.29 -2.04
C PHE A 207 8.15 10.35 -2.08
N GLY A 208 7.62 11.02 -3.08
CA GLY A 208 6.18 11.14 -3.29
C GLY A 208 5.63 10.17 -4.33
N LEU A 209 6.46 9.34 -4.95
CA LEU A 209 6.05 8.34 -5.94
C LEU A 209 6.91 7.08 -5.76
N LEU A 210 6.33 5.93 -6.13
CA LEU A 210 6.99 4.62 -6.07
C LEU A 210 8.40 4.63 -6.69
N THR A 211 9.41 4.37 -5.84
CA THR A 211 10.83 4.37 -6.23
C THR A 211 11.22 3.05 -6.90
N TRP A 212 12.39 3.00 -7.54
CA TRP A 212 12.96 1.76 -8.07
C TRP A 212 13.19 0.71 -6.97
N HIS A 213 13.57 1.12 -5.76
CA HIS A 213 13.69 0.21 -4.62
C HIS A 213 12.33 -0.40 -4.26
N ASP A 214 11.26 0.38 -4.25
CA ASP A 214 9.91 -0.10 -3.95
C ASP A 214 9.40 -1.07 -5.03
N GLU A 215 9.77 -0.82 -6.29
CA GLU A 215 9.52 -1.77 -7.38
C GLU A 215 10.16 -3.14 -7.12
N LEU A 216 11.38 -3.16 -6.57
CA LEU A 216 12.04 -4.42 -6.19
C LEU A 216 11.33 -5.10 -5.03
N LEU A 217 10.86 -4.36 -4.03
CA LEU A 217 10.08 -4.93 -2.93
C LEU A 217 8.78 -5.58 -3.42
N LEU A 218 8.08 -4.96 -4.36
CA LEU A 218 6.88 -5.53 -4.99
C LEU A 218 7.19 -6.81 -5.79
N LYS A 219 8.30 -6.82 -6.54
CA LYS A 219 8.79 -8.02 -7.25
C LYS A 219 9.10 -9.15 -6.26
N MET A 220 9.76 -8.84 -5.15
CA MET A 220 10.06 -9.81 -4.09
C MET A 220 8.78 -10.37 -3.48
N LEU A 221 7.82 -9.53 -3.11
CA LEU A 221 6.51 -9.95 -2.58
C LEU A 221 5.78 -10.89 -3.55
N TYR A 222 5.94 -10.60 -4.85
CA TYR A 222 5.64 -11.38 -6.05
C TYR A 222 6.17 -12.81 -6.13
N ASP A 223 7.40 -13.01 -5.65
CA ASP A 223 8.24 -14.14 -6.04
C ASP A 223 7.63 -15.49 -5.59
N PRO A 224 7.62 -16.52 -6.46
CA PRO A 224 7.02 -17.82 -6.13
C PRO A 224 7.70 -18.54 -4.95
N ARG A 225 8.93 -18.17 -4.60
CA ARG A 225 9.63 -18.69 -3.41
C ARG A 225 9.02 -18.16 -2.11
N LEU A 226 8.39 -16.98 -2.13
CA LEU A 226 7.72 -16.39 -0.97
C LEU A 226 6.24 -16.78 -0.93
N ARG A 227 5.87 -17.64 0.02
CA ARG A 227 4.49 -18.14 0.14
C ARG A 227 3.72 -17.35 1.20
N PRO A 228 2.44 -17.03 0.96
CA PRO A 228 1.57 -16.46 2.00
C PRO A 228 1.60 -17.30 3.28
N GLY A 229 1.71 -16.64 4.43
CA GLY A 229 1.77 -17.27 5.75
C GLY A 229 3.19 -17.52 6.29
N MET A 230 4.23 -17.35 5.46
CA MET A 230 5.62 -17.40 5.90
C MET A 230 5.88 -16.36 7.00
N THR A 231 6.59 -16.78 8.05
CA THR A 231 7.14 -15.90 9.09
C THR A 231 8.51 -15.37 8.66
N VAL A 232 9.04 -14.39 9.39
CA VAL A 232 10.40 -13.87 9.22
C VAL A 232 11.43 -15.00 9.13
N GLU A 233 11.37 -15.98 10.03
CA GLU A 233 12.33 -17.09 10.09
C GLU A 233 12.30 -17.93 8.80
N THR A 234 11.10 -18.23 8.29
CA THR A 234 10.94 -19.06 7.09
C THR A 234 11.20 -18.29 5.79
N ALA A 235 11.00 -16.97 5.80
CA ALA A 235 11.19 -16.12 4.63
C ALA A 235 12.64 -15.62 4.48
N ALA A 236 13.43 -15.58 5.57
CA ALA A 236 14.74 -14.93 5.59
C ALA A 236 15.69 -15.41 4.48
N GLU A 237 15.86 -16.72 4.30
CA GLU A 237 16.77 -17.26 3.29
C GLU A 237 16.27 -17.02 1.85
N PRO A 238 15.00 -17.33 1.51
CA PRO A 238 14.44 -16.93 0.21
C PRO A 238 14.59 -15.44 -0.08
N VAL A 239 14.28 -14.56 0.88
CA VAL A 239 14.36 -13.10 0.72
C VAL A 239 15.78 -12.66 0.36
N LYS A 240 16.81 -13.19 1.04
CA LYS A 240 18.21 -12.90 0.73
C LYS A 240 18.59 -13.32 -0.70
N GLN A 241 18.17 -14.52 -1.11
CA GLN A 241 18.44 -15.04 -2.46
C GLN A 241 17.80 -14.16 -3.53
N ILE A 242 16.51 -13.84 -3.38
CA ILE A 242 15.78 -12.99 -4.32
C ILE A 242 16.45 -11.61 -4.42
N ALA A 243 16.79 -11.00 -3.28
CA ALA A 243 17.42 -9.67 -3.26
C ALA A 243 18.78 -9.66 -3.98
N ALA A 244 19.59 -10.71 -3.80
CA ALA A 244 20.87 -10.84 -4.48
C ALA A 244 20.70 -11.03 -6.00
N GLU A 245 19.72 -11.82 -6.42
CA GLU A 245 19.42 -12.05 -7.84
C GLU A 245 18.91 -10.79 -8.54
N LEU A 246 18.00 -10.04 -7.92
CA LEU A 246 17.43 -8.81 -8.48
C LEU A 246 18.45 -7.69 -8.66
N LEU A 247 19.53 -7.71 -7.88
CA LEU A 247 20.62 -6.72 -7.93
C LEU A 247 21.88 -7.25 -8.61
N ALA A 248 21.86 -8.49 -9.14
CA ALA A 248 22.98 -9.05 -9.87
C ALA A 248 23.16 -8.29 -11.21
N PRO A 249 24.42 -7.99 -11.61
CA PRO A 249 24.69 -7.32 -12.87
C PRO A 249 24.21 -8.17 -14.05
N GLY A 250 23.23 -7.67 -14.81
CA GLY A 250 22.72 -8.32 -16.04
C GLY A 250 21.20 -8.49 -16.15
N GLN A 251 20.40 -8.09 -15.15
CA GLN A 251 18.92 -8.15 -15.20
C GLN A 251 18.21 -6.78 -15.28
N THR A 252 18.95 -5.68 -15.41
CA THR A 252 18.39 -4.31 -15.51
C THR A 252 18.30 -3.80 -16.93
#